data_AF-D1QQZ4-F1
#
_entry.id   AF-D1QQZ4-F1
#
_cell.length_a   1.000
_cell.length_b   1.000
_cell.length_c   1.000
_cell.angle_alpha   90.00
_cell.angle_beta   90.00
_cell.angle_gamma   90.00
#
_symmetry.space_group_name_H-M   'P 1'
#
loop_
_entity.id
_entity.type
_entity.pdbx_description
1 polymer ?
#
loop_
_entity_poly.entity_id
_entity_poly.type
_entity_poly.pdbx_seq_one_letter_code
_entity_poly.pdbx_strand_id
1 'polypeptide(L)'
;MPEQVQTRYGEVTVETPRDRDGSFEPQTVKKRKTILAEDMADQIINMYAFGTSIRDISKYFELDFDAKLSAETISSITDRVLPEIKSWRSRLLDPVYAICWLDAIHYKVRGE
;
A
#
# COMPACT_ATOMS: atom_id res chain seq x y z
N MET A 1 25.57 -7.54 2.36
CA MET A 1 24.96 -8.02 1.11
C MET A 1 24.29 -6.82 0.49
N PRO A 2 24.53 -6.51 -0.79
CA PRO A 2 23.83 -5.43 -1.46
C PRO A 2 22.34 -5.76 -1.52
N GLU A 3 21.51 -4.82 -1.08
CA GLU A 3 20.06 -4.90 -1.13
C GLU A 3 19.59 -3.90 -2.18
N GLN A 4 18.78 -4.34 -3.14
CA GLN A 4 18.18 -3.44 -4.12
C GLN A 4 16.92 -2.84 -3.55
N VAL A 5 16.83 -1.52 -3.63
CA VAL A 5 15.73 -0.78 -3.02
C VAL A 5 15.11 0.17 -4.01
N GLN A 6 13.79 0.09 -4.14
CA GLN A 6 13.02 0.89 -5.06
C GLN A 6 12.69 2.24 -4.41
N THR A 7 13.14 3.32 -5.04
CA THR A 7 12.92 4.70 -4.59
C THR A 7 12.09 5.47 -5.62
N ARG A 8 11.61 6.67 -5.25
CA ARG A 8 10.89 7.57 -6.18
C ARG A 8 11.71 8.04 -7.39
N TYR A 9 13.02 7.82 -7.39
CA TYR A 9 13.92 8.18 -8.48
C TYR A 9 14.45 6.95 -9.23
N GLY A 10 13.88 5.77 -8.96
CA GLY A 10 14.29 4.49 -9.53
C GLY A 10 15.01 3.58 -8.53
N GLU A 11 15.59 2.51 -9.06
CA GLU A 11 16.26 1.47 -8.29
C GLU A 11 17.64 1.93 -7.79
N VAL A 12 17.88 1.75 -6.49
CA VAL A 12 19.16 2.08 -5.85
C VAL A 12 19.71 0.84 -5.15
N THR A 13 20.97 0.51 -5.43
CA THR A 13 21.68 -0.54 -4.71
C THR A 13 22.24 0.03 -3.42
N VAL A 14 21.80 -0.50 -2.28
CA VAL A 14 22.24 -0.09 -0.95
C VAL A 14 23.04 -1.21 -0.29
N GLU A 15 24.23 -0.89 0.19
CA GLU A 15 25.00 -1.81 1.03
C GLU A 15 24.70 -1.57 2.49
N THR A 16 23.83 -2.41 3.05
CA THR A 16 23.52 -2.35 4.49
C THR A 16 24.60 -3.08 5.28
N PRO A 17 25.34 -2.41 6.19
CA PRO A 17 26.30 -3.07 7.06
C PRO A 17 25.57 -4.04 7.98
N ARG A 18 26.15 -5.23 8.18
CA ARG A 18 25.60 -6.28 9.03
C ARG A 18 26.58 -6.58 10.15
N ASP A 19 26.09 -6.57 11.39
CA ASP A 19 26.88 -6.98 12.54
C ASP A 19 27.02 -8.51 12.59
N ARG A 20 28.07 -8.98 13.27
CA ARG A 20 28.38 -10.41 13.37
C ARG A 20 27.28 -11.21 14.07
N ASP A 21 26.62 -10.60 15.06
CA ASP A 21 25.54 -11.23 15.84
C ASP A 21 24.14 -10.99 15.25
N GLY A 22 24.03 -10.21 14.16
CA GLY A 22 22.77 -9.93 13.47
C GLY A 22 21.77 -9.05 14.24
N SER A 23 22.18 -8.49 15.36
CA SER A 23 21.41 -7.65 16.29
C SER A 23 21.15 -6.23 15.76
N PHE A 24 21.92 -5.77 14.78
CA PHE A 24 21.77 -4.42 14.25
C PHE A 24 20.46 -4.30 13.46
N GLU A 25 19.63 -3.31 13.82
CA GLU A 25 18.42 -2.94 13.09
C GLU A 25 18.63 -1.60 12.37
N PRO A 26 18.79 -1.63 11.03
CA PRO A 26 18.93 -0.40 10.26
C PRO A 26 17.63 0.40 10.30
N GLN A 27 17.73 1.69 10.61
CA GLN A 27 16.59 2.59 10.76
C GLN A 27 16.15 3.19 9.42
N THR A 28 17.09 3.54 8.55
CA THR A 28 16.83 4.17 7.24
C THR A 28 16.19 3.21 6.24
N VAL A 29 16.78 2.03 6.07
CA VAL A 29 16.23 0.94 5.27
C VAL A 29 15.94 -0.22 6.21
N LYS A 30 14.69 -0.34 6.67
CA LYS A 30 14.32 -1.43 7.58
C LYS A 30 14.58 -2.78 6.90
N LYS A 31 15.00 -3.78 7.69
CA LYS A 31 15.23 -5.15 7.19
C LYS A 31 14.02 -5.63 6.37
N ARG A 32 14.27 -6.14 5.16
CA ARG A 32 13.25 -6.68 4.24
C ARG A 32 12.27 -5.65 3.67
N LYS A 33 12.55 -4.35 3.79
CA LYS A 33 11.82 -3.32 3.03
C LYS A 33 12.51 -3.09 1.69
N THR A 34 11.94 -3.65 0.63
CA THR A 34 12.40 -3.48 -0.74
C THR A 34 11.84 -2.22 -1.42
N ILE A 35 10.77 -1.64 -0.86
CA ILE A 35 10.12 -0.41 -1.36
C ILE A 35 10.32 0.67 -0.30
N LEU A 36 11.13 1.69 -0.60
CA LEU A 36 11.50 2.75 0.33
C LEU A 36 10.50 3.91 0.38
N ALA A 37 9.67 4.09 -0.65
CA ALA A 37 8.78 5.23 -0.71
C ALA A 37 7.45 4.89 -0.03
N GLU A 38 7.30 5.30 1.23
CA GLU A 38 5.98 5.44 1.89
C GLU A 38 5.04 6.28 1.00
N ASP A 39 5.60 7.32 0.35
CA ASP A 39 4.94 8.13 -0.69
C ASP A 39 4.33 7.31 -1.84
N MET A 40 4.99 6.22 -2.28
CA MET A 40 4.47 5.37 -3.37
C MET A 40 3.28 4.54 -2.90
N ALA A 41 3.27 4.10 -1.63
CA ALA A 41 2.15 3.36 -1.08
C ALA A 41 0.89 4.23 -1.03
N ASP A 42 1.02 5.49 -0.64
CA ASP A 42 -0.09 6.44 -0.61
C ASP A 42 -0.60 6.76 -2.02
N GLN A 43 0.30 6.90 -3.00
CA GLN A 43 -0.08 7.05 -4.41
C GLN A 43 -0.85 5.83 -4.94
N ILE A 44 -0.41 4.62 -4.62
CA ILE A 44 -1.11 3.38 -5.01
C ILE A 44 -2.52 3.34 -4.42
N ILE A 45 -2.67 3.68 -3.14
CA ILE A 45 -3.96 3.72 -2.44
C ILE A 45 -4.88 4.75 -3.11
N ASN A 46 -4.37 5.94 -3.42
CA ASN A 46 -5.14 6.98 -4.11
C ASN A 46 -5.59 6.53 -5.51
N MET A 47 -4.71 5.93 -6.30
CA MET A 47 -5.07 5.43 -7.63
C MET A 47 -6.16 4.36 -7.56
N TYR A 48 -6.07 3.46 -6.58
CA TYR A 48 -7.10 2.45 -6.34
C TYR A 48 -8.43 3.08 -5.92
N ALA A 49 -8.40 4.11 -5.06
CA ALA A 49 -9.59 4.86 -4.64
C ALA A 49 -10.28 5.59 -5.81
N PHE A 50 -9.52 6.06 -6.81
CA PHE A 50 -10.07 6.62 -8.06
C PHE A 50 -10.64 5.57 -9.03
N GLY A 51 -10.59 4.28 -8.67
CA GLY A 51 -11.12 3.20 -9.51
C GLY A 51 -10.15 2.73 -10.60
N THR A 52 -8.87 3.07 -10.49
CA THR A 52 -7.84 2.56 -11.40
C THR A 52 -7.64 1.06 -11.18
N SER A 53 -7.59 0.26 -12.24
CA SER A 53 -7.40 -1.18 -12.08
C SER A 53 -5.99 -1.49 -11.58
N ILE A 54 -5.81 -2.60 -10.84
CA ILE A 54 -4.51 -3.05 -10.34
C ILE A 54 -3.48 -3.19 -11.48
N ARG A 55 -3.93 -3.60 -12.68
CA ARG A 55 -3.06 -3.75 -13.85
C ARG A 55 -2.60 -2.40 -14.39
N ASP A 56 -3.49 -1.41 -14.42
CA ASP A 56 -3.16 -0.07 -14.88
C ASP A 56 -2.24 0.64 -13.88
N ILE A 57 -2.44 0.44 -12.58
CA ILE A 57 -1.52 0.91 -11.52
C ILE A 57 -0.13 0.29 -11.73
N SER A 58 -0.03 -1.02 -11.93
CA SER A 58 1.26 -1.68 -12.19
C SER A 58 1.97 -1.09 -13.42
N LYS A 59 1.24 -0.88 -14.51
CA LYS A 59 1.78 -0.25 -15.73
C LYS A 59 2.23 1.19 -15.51
N TYR A 60 1.48 1.97 -14.74
CA TYR A 60 1.85 3.35 -14.39
C TYR A 60 3.20 3.40 -13.66
N PHE A 61 3.39 2.52 -12.68
CA PHE A 61 4.65 2.45 -11.93
C PHE A 61 5.83 1.93 -12.75
N GLU A 62 5.59 1.02 -13.70
CA GLU A 62 6.63 0.57 -14.64
C GLU A 62 7.06 1.70 -15.58
N LEU A 63 6.14 2.55 -16.05
CA LEU A 63 6.44 3.64 -16.98
C LEU A 63 7.11 4.85 -16.31
N ASP A 64 6.60 5.29 -15.17
CA ASP A 64 7.06 6.53 -14.52
C ASP A 64 8.24 6.30 -13.57
N PHE A 65 8.37 5.09 -12.99
CA PHE A 65 9.36 4.79 -11.95
C PHE A 65 10.28 3.60 -12.28
N ASP A 66 10.14 2.98 -13.46
CA ASP A 66 10.82 1.72 -13.84
C ASP A 66 10.67 0.61 -12.77
N ALA A 67 9.60 0.70 -11.98
CA ALA A 67 9.35 -0.14 -10.83
C ALA A 67 8.34 -1.22 -11.19
N LYS A 68 8.81 -2.46 -11.33
CA LYS A 68 7.95 -3.62 -11.60
C LYS A 68 7.22 -4.06 -10.33
N LEU A 69 6.02 -3.53 -10.13
CA LEU A 69 5.14 -3.93 -9.03
C LEU A 69 4.22 -5.07 -9.46
N SER A 70 4.26 -6.17 -8.71
CA SER A 70 3.33 -7.28 -8.91
C SER A 70 1.92 -6.91 -8.43
N ALA A 71 0.89 -7.55 -8.99
CA ALA A 71 -0.49 -7.38 -8.54
C ALA A 71 -0.67 -7.75 -7.05
N GLU A 72 0.07 -8.74 -6.56
CA GLU A 72 0.07 -9.16 -5.16
C GLU A 72 0.66 -8.06 -4.25
N THR A 73 1.74 -7.40 -4.70
CA THR A 73 2.34 -6.27 -3.98
C THR A 73 1.37 -5.10 -3.88
N ILE A 74 0.67 -4.77 -4.98
CA ILE A 74 -0.35 -3.71 -4.99
C ILE A 74 -1.51 -4.08 -4.05
N SER A 75 -2.00 -5.32 -4.11
CA SER A 75 -3.07 -5.80 -3.21
C SER A 75 -2.65 -5.69 -1.74
N SER A 76 -1.43 -6.13 -1.40
CA SER A 76 -0.90 -6.04 -0.05
C SER A 76 -0.75 -4.59 0.45
N ILE A 77 -0.44 -3.65 -0.44
CA ILE A 77 -0.40 -2.22 -0.12
C ILE A 77 -1.82 -1.70 0.12
N THR A 78 -2.79 -2.03 -0.72
CA THR A 78 -4.19 -1.62 -0.52
C THR A 78 -4.80 -2.24 0.73
N ASP A 79 -4.38 -3.45 1.13
CA ASP A 79 -4.87 -4.09 2.36
C ASP A 79 -4.46 -3.36 3.64
N ARG A 80 -3.49 -2.46 3.58
CA ARG A 80 -3.07 -1.64 4.73
C ARG A 80 -4.17 -0.71 5.24
N VAL A 81 -5.17 -0.38 4.42
CA VAL A 81 -6.31 0.45 4.85
C VAL A 81 -7.42 -0.33 5.56
N LEU A 82 -7.38 -1.67 5.55
CA LEU A 82 -8.40 -2.52 6.19
C LEU A 82 -8.59 -2.23 7.70
N PRO A 83 -7.53 -2.01 8.51
CA PRO A 83 -7.69 -1.63 9.91
C PRO A 83 -8.41 -0.29 10.09
N GLU A 84 -8.13 0.68 9.22
CA GLU A 84 -8.77 1.99 9.24
C GLU A 84 -10.25 1.90 8.87
N ILE A 85 -10.59 1.14 7.83
CA ILE A 85 -11.99 0.83 7.45
C ILE A 85 -12.74 0.19 8.62
N LYS A 86 -12.10 -0.76 9.32
CA LYS A 86 -12.69 -1.41 10.48
C LYS A 86 -12.94 -0.42 11.61
N SER A 87 -11.96 0.43 11.91
CA SER A 87 -12.09 1.49 12.92
C SER A 87 -13.23 2.45 12.59
N TRP A 88 -13.28 2.93 11.34
CA TRP A 88 -14.32 3.84 10.84
C TRP A 88 -15.72 3.22 10.94
N ARG A 89 -15.85 1.92 10.63
CA ARG A 89 -17.12 1.18 10.77
C ARG A 89 -17.56 1.06 12.23
N SER A 90 -16.62 0.94 13.17
CA SER A 90 -16.89 0.80 14.61
C SER A 90 -16.99 2.12 15.38
N ARG A 91 -16.95 3.27 14.70
CA ARG A 91 -16.99 4.58 15.36
C ARG A 91 -18.31 4.79 16.11
N LEU A 92 -18.23 5.46 17.26
CA LEU A 92 -19.43 5.90 17.99
C LEU A 92 -20.19 6.92 17.14
N LEU A 93 -21.50 6.73 17.06
CA LEU A 93 -22.42 7.65 16.40
C LEU A 93 -23.11 8.52 17.45
N ASP A 94 -23.62 9.66 17.02
CA ASP A 94 -24.40 10.53 17.88
C ASP A 94 -25.73 9.86 18.27
N PRO A 95 -26.26 10.13 19.47
CA PRO A 95 -27.45 9.46 19.96
C PRO A 95 -28.73 9.82 19.17
N VAL A 96 -28.75 10.93 18.43
CA VAL A 96 -29.94 11.42 17.73
C VAL A 96 -29.58 11.87 16.31
N TYR A 97 -30.24 11.24 15.33
CA TYR A 97 -30.29 11.70 13.95
C TYR A 97 -31.75 11.93 13.56
N ALA A 98 -32.13 13.18 13.24
CA ALA A 98 -33.52 13.52 12.93
C ALA A 98 -34.02 12.88 11.61
N ILE A 99 -33.10 12.65 10.66
CA ILE A 99 -33.39 12.06 9.35
C ILE A 99 -32.21 11.15 8.98
N CYS A 100 -32.50 9.93 8.51
CA CYS A 100 -31.53 8.99 7.96
C CYS A 100 -31.98 8.55 6.57
N TRP A 101 -31.04 8.51 5.63
CA TRP A 101 -31.27 8.00 4.27
C TRP A 101 -30.63 6.63 4.13
N LEU A 102 -31.28 5.76 3.38
CA LEU A 102 -30.76 4.43 3.05
C LEU A 102 -30.74 4.28 1.54
N ASP A 103 -29.60 3.84 1.02
CA ASP A 103 -29.37 3.64 -0.42
C ASP A 103 -28.79 2.23 -0.65
N ALA A 104 -28.99 1.71 -1.86
CA ALA A 104 -28.56 0.37 -2.25
C ALA A 104 -27.93 0.39 -3.65
N ILE A 105 -26.70 -0.12 -3.75
CA ILE A 105 -25.96 -0.28 -5.00
C ILE A 105 -25.70 -1.76 -5.22
N HIS A 106 -25.99 -2.26 -6.42
CA HIS A 106 -25.83 -3.67 -6.76
C HIS A 106 -24.46 -3.91 -7.42
N TYR A 107 -23.68 -4.84 -6.86
CA TYR A 107 -22.41 -5.29 -7.43
C TYR A 107 -22.43 -6.80 -7.65
N LYS A 108 -21.76 -7.25 -8.72
CA LYS A 108 -21.56 -8.66 -9.00
C LYS A 108 -20.32 -9.14 -8.24
N VAL A 109 -20.53 -9.82 -7.12
CA VAL A 109 -19.46 -10.44 -6.32
C VAL A 109 -19.50 -11.95 -6.53
N ARG A 110 -18.35 -12.60 -6.66
CA ARG A 110 -18.28 -14.07 -6.57
C ARG A 110 -18.37 -14.46 -5.10
N GLY A 111 -19.40 -15.22 -4.74
CA GLY A 111 -19.44 -15.91 -3.45
C GLY A 111 -18.49 -17.11 -3.44
N GLU A 112 -18.18 -17.61 -2.25
CA GLU A 112 -17.60 -18.95 -2.07
C GLU A 112 -18.55 -20.05 -2.57
#